data_AF-A0A4Y2FMZ2-F1
#
_entry.id   AF-A0A4Y2FMZ2-F1
#
_cell.length_a   1.000
_cell.length_b   1.000
_cell.length_c   1.000
_cell.angle_alpha   90.00
_cell.angle_beta   90.00
_cell.angle_gamma   90.00
#
_symmetry.space_group_name_H-M   'P 1'
#
loop_
_entity.id
_entity.type
_entity.pdbx_description
1 polymer ?
#
loop_
_entity_poly.entity_id
_entity_poly.type
_entity_poly.pdbx_seq_one_letter_code
_entity_poly.pdbx_strand_id
1 'polypeptide(L)'
;MIDVSDIPPCDIEFITDLRHRMQQLNPVATPAHCTDRFYIHPSLKSSSHIFLRVDRVQPPLHQPYTGPHKVLCRTDKTITVDING
;
A
#
# COMPACT_ATOMS: atom_id res chain seq x y z
N MET A 1 -25.05 -30.69 -7.68
CA MET A 1 -26.03 -29.70 -7.20
C MET A 1 -26.16 -29.92 -5.72
N ILE A 2 -25.85 -28.92 -4.89
CA ILE A 2 -26.09 -29.02 -3.45
C ILE A 2 -27.60 -28.86 -3.28
N ASP A 3 -28.26 -29.87 -2.72
CA ASP A 3 -29.67 -29.82 -2.38
C ASP A 3 -29.86 -28.80 -1.26
N VAL A 4 -30.81 -27.88 -1.42
CA VAL A 4 -31.08 -26.78 -0.48
C VAL A 4 -31.55 -27.33 0.89
N SER A 5 -31.88 -28.62 0.94
CA SER A 5 -32.26 -29.38 2.13
C SER A 5 -31.08 -29.82 3.03
N ASP A 6 -29.83 -29.81 2.53
CA ASP A 6 -28.61 -30.17 3.29
C ASP A 6 -28.02 -28.99 4.07
N ILE A 7 -28.62 -27.81 3.96
CA ILE A 7 -28.28 -26.67 4.80
C ILE A 7 -29.03 -26.90 6.13
N PRO A 8 -28.34 -27.21 7.25
CA PRO A 8 -29.01 -27.29 8.54
C PRO A 8 -29.79 -25.99 8.73
N PRO A 9 -31.03 -26.00 9.26
CA PRO A 9 -31.87 -24.81 9.34
C PRO A 9 -31.01 -23.70 9.89
N CYS A 10 -30.60 -22.78 9.00
CA CYS A 10 -29.59 -21.79 9.29
C CYS A 10 -30.09 -21.11 10.54
N ASP A 11 -29.43 -21.36 11.66
CA ASP A 11 -29.99 -21.11 12.97
C ASP A 11 -30.21 -19.60 13.05
N ILE A 12 -31.44 -19.17 12.75
CA ILE A 12 -31.73 -17.77 12.46
C ILE A 12 -31.35 -16.98 13.70
N GLU A 13 -31.53 -17.59 14.87
CA GLU A 13 -31.06 -17.13 16.17
C GLU A 13 -29.55 -16.89 16.19
N PHE A 14 -28.72 -17.85 15.76
CA PHE A 14 -27.26 -17.68 15.67
C PHE A 14 -26.85 -16.53 14.76
N ILE A 15 -27.43 -16.43 13.56
CA ILE A 15 -27.10 -15.36 12.62
C ILE A 15 -27.53 -13.99 13.17
N THR A 16 -28.68 -13.95 13.86
CA THR A 16 -29.22 -12.71 14.46
C THR A 16 -28.37 -12.27 15.65
N ASP A 17 -27.99 -13.20 16.53
CA ASP A 17 -27.09 -12.95 17.67
C ASP A 17 -25.71 -12.49 17.19
N LEU A 18 -25.14 -13.15 16.17
CA LEU A 18 -23.86 -12.77 15.59
C LEU A 18 -23.89 -11.34 15.02
N ARG A 19 -24.93 -10.99 14.24
CA ARG A 19 -25.09 -9.63 13.71
C ARG A 19 -25.23 -8.60 14.83
N HIS A 20 -26.03 -8.92 15.85
CA HIS A 20 -26.24 -8.03 16.99
C HIS A 20 -24.92 -7.76 17.73
N ARG A 21 -24.14 -8.81 18.01
CA ARG A 21 -22.83 -8.68 18.67
C ARG A 21 -21.83 -7.90 17.83
N MET A 22 -21.75 -8.19 16.52
CA MET A 22 -20.84 -7.48 15.62
C MET A 22 -21.20 -5.99 15.47
N GLN A 23 -22.48 -5.63 15.51
CA GLN A 23 -22.92 -4.23 15.51
C GLN A 23 -22.56 -3.49 16.81
N GLN A 24 -22.44 -4.20 17.93
CA GLN A 24 -22.00 -3.63 19.20
C GLN A 24 -20.48 -3.46 19.28
N LEU A 25 -19.71 -4.10 18.39
CA LEU A 25 -18.28 -3.86 18.29
C LEU A 25 -18.04 -2.52 17.60
N ASN A 26 -18.01 -1.44 18.38
CA ASN A 26 -17.48 -0.18 17.90
C ASN A 26 -15.95 -0.28 17.81
N PRO A 27 -15.33 -0.06 16.65
CA PRO A 27 -13.90 0.13 16.60
C PRO A 27 -13.55 1.32 17.50
N VAL A 28 -12.62 1.11 18.42
CA VAL A 28 -12.06 2.21 19.20
C VAL A 28 -11.40 3.17 18.21
N ALA A 29 -11.71 4.46 18.32
CA ALA A 29 -11.07 5.47 17.50
C ALA A 29 -9.55 5.34 17.65
N THR A 30 -8.90 4.83 16.62
CA THR A 30 -7.44 4.80 16.56
C THR A 30 -6.95 6.22 16.37
N PRO A 31 -5.84 6.62 17.02
CA PRO A 31 -5.19 7.87 16.68
C PRO A 31 -5.00 7.96 15.17
N ALA A 32 -5.28 9.13 14.59
CA ALA A 32 -4.93 9.39 13.21
C ALA A 32 -3.40 9.46 13.11
N HIS A 33 -2.75 8.30 12.93
CA HIS A 33 -1.31 8.21 12.68
C HIS A 33 -0.93 8.81 11.31
N CYS A 34 -1.91 9.17 10.50
CA CYS A 34 -1.73 9.89 9.25
C CYS A 34 -1.64 11.40 9.49
N THR A 35 -0.72 11.84 10.34
CA THR A 35 -0.25 13.22 10.27
C THR A 35 0.67 13.32 9.06
N ASP A 36 0.22 14.07 8.05
CA ASP A 36 0.76 14.20 6.69
C ASP A 36 2.18 14.80 6.59
N ARG A 37 2.93 14.80 7.69
CA ARG A 37 4.24 15.45 7.79
C ARG A 37 5.34 14.41 7.65
N PHE A 38 5.50 13.90 6.43
CA PHE A 38 6.74 13.18 6.10
C PHE A 38 7.90 14.19 6.02
N TYR A 39 9.03 13.84 6.62
CA TYR A 39 10.25 14.65 6.54
C TYR A 39 11.03 14.27 5.28
N ILE A 40 11.32 15.26 4.43
CA ILE A 40 12.25 15.12 3.31
C ILE A 40 13.52 15.88 3.65
N HIS A 41 14.65 15.18 3.67
CA HIS A 41 15.94 15.81 3.92
C HIS A 41 16.32 16.78 2.77
N PRO A 42 16.78 18.01 3.06
CA PRO A 42 17.08 19.01 2.03
C PRO A 42 18.09 18.55 0.96
N SER A 43 19.06 17.69 1.34
CA SER A 43 20.04 17.16 0.38
C SER A 43 19.42 16.28 -0.70
N LEU A 44 18.20 15.77 -0.53
CA LEU A 44 17.53 14.97 -1.54
C LEU A 44 17.28 15.78 -2.82
N LYS A 45 17.05 17.10 -2.68
CA LYS A 45 16.88 18.02 -3.81
C LYS A 45 18.13 18.09 -4.71
N SER A 46 19.31 17.89 -4.14
CA SER A 46 20.61 17.98 -4.82
C SER A 46 21.37 16.65 -4.89
N SER A 47 20.72 15.52 -4.59
CA SER A 47 21.36 14.19 -4.57
C SER A 47 22.09 13.86 -5.89
N SER A 48 23.28 13.27 -5.85
CA SER A 48 23.99 12.92 -7.10
C SER A 48 23.37 11.72 -7.82
N HIS A 49 22.64 10.86 -7.11
CA HIS A 49 22.01 9.67 -7.65
C HIS A 49 20.55 9.54 -7.20
N ILE A 50 19.73 8.84 -8.00
CA ILE A 50 18.35 8.51 -7.66
C ILE A 50 18.03 7.04 -7.90
N PHE A 51 17.03 6.53 -7.18
CA PHE A 51 16.44 5.22 -7.41
C PHE A 51 15.13 5.40 -8.21
N LEU A 52 14.94 4.63 -9.27
CA LEU A 52 13.76 4.71 -10.14
C LEU A 52 12.80 3.57 -9.86
N ARG A 53 11.54 3.89 -9.56
CA ARG A 53 10.51 2.87 -9.33
C ARG A 53 10.21 2.13 -10.64
N VAL A 54 10.02 0.82 -10.54
CA VAL A 54 9.64 0.00 -11.69
C VAL A 54 8.14 -0.29 -11.61
N ASP A 55 7.36 0.45 -12.38
CA ASP A 55 5.88 0.44 -12.31
C ASP A 55 5.23 -0.70 -13.11
N ARG A 56 5.96 -1.80 -13.30
CA ARG A 56 5.44 -3.01 -13.96
C ARG A 56 5.14 -4.08 -12.92
N VAL A 57 4.20 -4.97 -13.23
CA VAL A 57 3.95 -6.16 -12.41
C VAL A 57 5.24 -7.00 -12.37
N GLN A 58 5.72 -7.29 -11.15
CA GLN A 58 6.90 -8.12 -10.93
C GLN A 58 6.56 -9.33 -10.06
N PRO A 59 7.34 -10.42 -10.18
CA PRO A 59 7.24 -11.53 -9.24
C PRO A 59 7.53 -11.08 -7.80
N PRO A 60 7.10 -11.87 -6.80
CA PRO A 60 7.43 -11.61 -5.41
C PRO A 60 8.95 -11.44 -5.18
N LEU A 61 9.32 -10.63 -4.19
CA LEU A 61 10.71 -10.39 -3.76
C LEU A 61 11.61 -9.70 -4.81
N HIS A 62 11.05 -9.16 -5.88
CA HIS A 62 11.80 -8.27 -6.75
C HIS A 62 11.95 -6.87 -6.15
N GLN A 63 13.11 -6.26 -6.40
CA GLN A 63 13.34 -4.87 -6.01
C GLN A 63 12.34 -3.94 -6.74
N PRO A 64 11.60 -3.10 -6.00
CA PRO A 64 10.64 -2.18 -6.62
C PRO A 64 11.32 -0.98 -7.27
N TYR A 65 12.61 -0.76 -7.01
CA TYR A 65 13.40 0.31 -7.59
C TYR A 65 14.64 -0.23 -8.29
N THR A 66 15.13 0.50 -9.29
CA THR A 66 16.44 0.30 -9.93
C THR A 66 17.38 1.44 -9.56
N GLY A 67 18.68 1.23 -9.66
CA GLY A 67 19.70 2.25 -9.40
C GLY A 67 20.67 1.82 -8.31
N PRO A 68 21.53 2.74 -7.81
CA PRO A 68 21.48 4.19 -7.97
C PRO A 68 21.91 4.68 -9.37
N HIS A 69 21.06 5.48 -10.01
CA HIS A 69 21.33 6.09 -11.31
C HIS A 69 21.89 7.50 -11.15
N LYS A 70 22.95 7.85 -11.88
CA LYS A 70 23.57 9.16 -11.81
C LYS A 70 22.63 10.22 -12.40
N VAL A 71 22.49 11.35 -11.72
CA VAL A 71 21.72 12.49 -12.21
C VAL A 71 22.59 13.35 -13.12
N LEU A 72 22.16 13.50 -14.37
CA LEU A 72 22.84 14.32 -15.37
C LEU A 72 22.32 15.76 -15.37
N CYS A 73 21.00 15.93 -15.24
CA CYS A 73 20.35 17.23 -15.23
C CYS A 73 19.08 17.20 -14.37
N ARG A 74 18.72 18.34 -13.77
CA ARG A 74 17.46 18.55 -13.05
C ARG A 74 16.77 19.81 -13.54
N THR A 75 15.47 19.72 -13.71
CA THR A 75 14.54 20.85 -13.85
C THR A 75 13.49 20.79 -12.75
N ASP A 76 12.59 21.76 -12.69
CA ASP A 76 11.48 21.76 -11.73
C ASP A 76 10.56 20.55 -11.84
N LYS A 77 10.48 19.92 -13.03
CA LYS A 77 9.54 18.81 -13.30
C LYS A 77 10.21 17.54 -13.78
N THR A 78 11.46 17.58 -14.21
CA THR A 78 12.13 16.44 -14.84
C THR A 78 13.53 16.23 -14.27
N ILE A 79 13.93 14.96 -14.18
CA ILE A 79 15.29 14.57 -13.85
C ILE A 79 15.80 13.71 -15.00
N THR A 80 16.91 14.13 -15.60
CA THR A 80 17.62 13.32 -16.59
C THR A 80 18.64 12.46 -15.87
N VAL A 81 18.60 11.16 -16.12
CA VAL A 81 19.43 10.17 -15.46
C VAL A 81 20.19 9.35 -16.47
N ASP A 82 21.36 8.92 -16.05
CA ASP A 82 22.20 7.99 -16.76
C ASP A 82 21.76 6.55 -16.45
N ILE A 83 21.29 5.84 -17.47
CA ILE A 83 20.86 4.44 -17.38
C ILE A 83 21.93 3.59 -18.05
N ASN A 84 22.58 2.75 -17.26
CA ASN A 84 23.67 1.83 -17.65
C ASN A 84 25.07 2.44 -17.86
N GLY A 85 25.26 3.74 -17.62
CA GLY A 85 26.58 4.39 -17.67
C GLY A 85 26.97 4.89 -19.06
#